data_AF-A0A959DN13-F1
#
_entry.id   AF-A0A959DN13-F1
#
_cell.length_a   1.000
_cell.length_b   1.000
_cell.length_c   1.000
_cell.angle_alpha   90.00
_cell.angle_beta   90.00
_cell.angle_gamma   90.00
#
_symmetry.space_group_name_H-M   'P 1'
#
loop_
_entity.id
_entity.type
_entity.pdbx_description
1 polymer ?
#
loop_
_entity_poly.entity_id
_entity_poly.type
_entity_poly.pdbx_seq_one_letter_code
_entity_poly.pdbx_strand_id
1 'polypeptide(L)'
;FFREGGQWFAILLDSSLQGQGWGTRILDLAKEKTNELHGWVIPDDGELKQNGEVYTSPLGFYVKNQFVIHPDIQSIKKDTLSIKISWYKL
;
A
#
# COMPACT_ATOMS: atom_id res chain seq x y z
N PHE A 1 -3.59 8.87 -9.19
CA PHE A 1 -4.80 8.98 -10.05
C PHE A 1 -5.99 9.27 -9.16
N PHE A 2 -7.01 9.96 -9.64
CA PHE A 2 -8.19 10.29 -8.83
C PHE A 2 -9.23 9.16 -8.90
N ARG A 3 -9.75 8.73 -7.75
CA ARG A 3 -10.79 7.68 -7.63
C ARG A 3 -11.57 7.90 -6.33
N GLU A 4 -12.88 7.60 -6.35
CA GLU A 4 -13.73 7.65 -5.15
C GLU A 4 -13.61 8.96 -4.35
N GLY A 5 -13.46 10.09 -5.06
CA GLY A 5 -13.36 11.40 -4.44
C GLY A 5 -12.00 11.75 -3.84
N GLY A 6 -10.95 10.94 -4.04
CA GLY A 6 -9.61 11.27 -3.55
C GLY A 6 -8.45 10.79 -4.41
N GLN A 7 -7.23 11.13 -4.00
CA GLN A 7 -6.00 10.75 -4.70
C GLN A 7 -5.54 9.34 -4.31
N TRP A 8 -5.54 8.43 -5.29
CA TRP A 8 -5.06 7.05 -5.15
C TRP A 8 -3.73 6.85 -5.84
N PHE A 9 -2.98 5.84 -5.38
CA PHE A 9 -1.72 5.46 -5.99
C PHE A 9 -1.61 3.95 -6.17
N ALA A 10 -0.69 3.56 -7.05
CA ALA A 10 -0.17 2.21 -7.15
C ALA A 10 1.36 2.33 -7.28
N ILE A 11 2.08 1.55 -6.49
CA ILE A 11 3.54 1.46 -6.55
C ILE A 11 3.88 -0.01 -6.75
N LEU A 12 4.70 -0.29 -7.74
CA LEU A 12 5.31 -1.58 -7.98
C LEU A 12 6.81 -1.38 -8.00
N LEU A 13 7.53 -2.12 -7.18
CA LEU A 13 8.99 -2.10 -7.10
C LEU A 13 9.51 -3.52 -7.27
N ASP A 14 10.69 -3.61 -7.86
CA ASP A 14 11.42 -4.86 -7.95
C ASP A 14 11.78 -5.37 -6.54
N SER A 15 11.65 -6.67 -6.30
CA SER A 15 11.93 -7.27 -5.00
C SER A 15 13.40 -7.10 -4.58
N SER A 16 14.32 -6.95 -5.54
CA SER A 16 15.74 -6.64 -5.25
C SER A 16 15.91 -5.31 -4.51
N LEU A 17 14.95 -4.38 -4.60
CA LEU A 17 14.97 -3.08 -3.94
C LEU A 17 14.37 -3.11 -2.52
N GLN A 18 13.81 -4.24 -2.10
CA GLN A 18 13.21 -4.40 -0.78
C GLN A 18 14.26 -4.18 0.33
N GLY A 19 13.86 -3.50 1.41
CA GLY A 19 14.74 -3.23 2.54
C GLY A 19 15.76 -2.10 2.33
N GLN A 20 15.85 -1.52 1.13
CA GLN A 20 16.81 -0.46 0.81
C GLN A 20 16.25 0.97 0.94
N GLY A 21 15.00 1.13 1.39
CA GLY A 21 14.36 2.43 1.61
C GLY A 21 13.77 3.11 0.36
N TRP A 22 13.83 2.47 -0.82
CA TRP A 22 13.27 3.03 -2.06
C TRP A 22 11.77 3.31 -1.99
N GLY A 23 11.00 2.41 -1.36
CA GLY A 23 9.56 2.60 -1.19
C GLY A 23 9.21 3.88 -0.43
N THR A 24 9.94 4.17 0.65
CA THR A 24 9.75 5.40 1.43
C THR A 24 10.09 6.64 0.61
N ARG A 25 11.24 6.65 -0.08
CA ARG A 25 11.65 7.78 -0.94
C ARG A 25 10.60 8.10 -2.00
N ILE A 26 10.02 7.07 -2.63
CA ILE A 26 8.97 7.24 -3.64
C ILE A 26 7.68 7.79 -3.01
N LEU A 27 7.30 7.29 -1.83
CA LEU A 27 6.15 7.83 -1.11
C LEU A 27 6.37 9.29 -0.73
N ASP A 28 7.55 9.69 -0.26
CA ASP A 28 7.84 11.06 0.13
C ASP A 28 7.73 12.02 -1.07
N LEU A 29 8.30 11.64 -2.22
CA LEU A 29 8.13 12.40 -3.47
C LEU A 29 6.66 12.51 -3.92
N ALA A 30 5.85 11.49 -3.65
CA ALA A 30 4.42 11.55 -3.93
C ALA A 30 3.71 12.50 -2.95
N LYS A 31 4.00 12.40 -1.65
CA LYS A 31 3.45 13.23 -0.56
C LYS A 31 3.77 14.72 -0.73
N GLU A 32 4.90 15.07 -1.36
CA GLU A 32 5.21 16.45 -1.71
C GLU A 32 4.19 17.05 -2.69
N LYS A 33 3.61 16.22 -3.57
CA LYS A 33 2.78 16.64 -4.71
C LYS A 33 1.27 16.49 -4.49
N THR A 34 0.84 16.01 -3.32
CA THR A 34 -0.57 15.77 -2.99
C THR A 34 -0.85 16.08 -1.52
N ASN A 35 -2.12 16.26 -1.19
CA ASN A 35 -2.57 16.43 0.19
C ASN A 35 -3.06 15.12 0.81
N GLU A 36 -3.24 14.09 0.00
CA GLU A 36 -3.68 12.77 0.45
C GLU A 36 -3.18 11.68 -0.49
N LEU A 37 -3.09 10.46 0.05
CA LEU A 37 -2.79 9.25 -0.70
C LEU A 37 -3.63 8.10 -0.16
N HIS A 38 -4.35 7.42 -1.05
CA HIS A 38 -5.12 6.22 -0.73
C HIS A 38 -4.59 5.00 -1.49
N GLY A 39 -4.69 3.84 -0.86
CA GLY A 39 -4.29 2.56 -1.44
C GLY A 39 -5.14 1.41 -0.94
N TRP A 40 -5.17 0.33 -1.73
CA TRP A 40 -5.63 -0.98 -1.30
C TRP A 40 -4.42 -1.82 -0.92
N VAL A 41 -4.49 -2.52 0.21
CA VAL A 41 -3.43 -3.42 0.67
C VAL A 41 -4.03 -4.74 1.14
N ILE A 42 -3.36 -5.85 0.82
CA ILE A 42 -3.71 -7.17 1.33
C ILE A 42 -3.17 -7.24 2.76
N PRO A 43 -4.04 -7.39 3.78
CA PRO A 43 -3.60 -7.28 5.17
C PRO A 43 -2.85 -8.51 5.67
N ASP A 44 -3.14 -9.68 5.11
CA ASP A 44 -2.67 -10.95 5.62
C ASP A 44 -1.39 -11.42 4.93
N ASP A 45 -0.51 -12.04 5.72
CA ASP A 45 0.65 -12.79 5.24
C ASP A 45 0.24 -14.21 4.85
N GLY A 46 1.10 -14.92 4.11
CA GLY A 46 1.04 -16.38 4.03
C GLY A 46 0.45 -16.96 2.75
N GLU A 47 -0.12 -16.14 1.87
CA GLU A 47 -0.52 -16.61 0.54
C GLU A 47 0.70 -16.93 -0.32
N LEU A 48 0.66 -18.03 -1.08
CA LEU A 48 1.71 -18.34 -2.04
C LEU A 48 1.51 -17.50 -3.30
N LYS A 49 2.56 -16.78 -3.68
CA LYS A 49 2.65 -16.17 -5.01
C LYS A 49 2.76 -17.27 -6.07
N GLN A 50 2.52 -16.90 -7.34
CA GLN A 50 2.67 -17.83 -8.47
C GLN A 50 4.09 -18.41 -8.61
N ASN A 51 5.11 -17.72 -8.09
CA ASN A 51 6.51 -18.17 -8.08
C ASN A 51 6.85 -19.08 -6.88
N GLY A 52 5.88 -19.44 -6.03
CA GLY A 52 6.08 -20.27 -4.85
C GLY A 52 6.62 -19.55 -3.62
N GLU A 53 6.91 -18.25 -3.72
CA GLU A 53 7.30 -17.45 -2.55
C GLU A 53 6.08 -17.10 -1.70
N VAL A 54 6.28 -16.97 -0.40
CA VAL A 54 5.26 -16.46 0.52
C VAL A 54 5.08 -14.96 0.28
N TYR A 55 3.83 -14.53 0.14
CA TYR A 55 3.45 -13.13 0.19
C TYR A 55 3.60 -12.61 1.61
N THR A 56 4.36 -11.53 1.75
CA THR A 56 4.46 -10.76 2.98
C THR A 56 3.73 -9.44 2.78
N SER A 57 2.73 -9.18 3.61
CA SER A 57 1.95 -7.96 3.61
C SER A 57 2.82 -6.73 3.82
N PRO A 58 2.66 -5.68 2.99
CA PRO A 58 3.34 -4.42 3.17
C PRO A 58 2.66 -3.53 4.23
N LEU A 59 1.70 -4.02 5.02
CA LEU A 59 1.02 -3.22 6.05
C LEU A 59 2.00 -2.51 7.00
N GLY A 60 2.99 -3.26 7.51
CA GLY A 60 4.00 -2.68 8.40
C GLY A 60 4.83 -1.56 7.73
N PHE A 61 5.04 -1.64 6.41
CA PHE A 61 5.67 -0.57 5.64
C PHE A 61 4.78 0.67 5.60
N TYR A 62 3.49 0.54 5.34
CA TYR A 62 2.57 1.68 5.29
C TYR A 62 2.40 2.35 6.67
N VAL A 63 2.33 1.58 7.75
CA VAL A 63 2.30 2.11 9.13
C VAL A 63 3.57 2.92 9.43
N LYS A 64 4.76 2.41 9.09
CA LYS A 64 6.02 3.15 9.23
C LYS A 64 6.06 4.44 8.42
N ASN A 65 5.31 4.51 7.32
CA ASN A 65 5.17 5.69 6.48
C ASN A 65 3.92 6.54 6.84
N GLN A 66 3.40 6.39 8.07
CA GLN A 66 2.32 7.21 8.65
C GLN A 66 0.98 7.08 7.92
N PHE A 67 0.72 5.97 7.24
CA PHE A 67 -0.61 5.67 6.74
C PHE A 67 -1.49 5.17 7.89
N VAL A 68 -2.74 5.65 7.90
CA VAL A 68 -3.83 5.12 8.70
C VAL A 68 -4.42 3.91 7.99
N ILE A 69 -4.67 2.85 8.74
CA ILE A 69 -5.33 1.64 8.25
C ILE A 69 -6.84 1.77 8.51
N HIS A 70 -7.66 1.44 7.52
CA HIS A 70 -9.11 1.41 7.64
C HIS A 70 -9.61 -0.05 7.48
N PRO A 71 -9.54 -0.87 8.54
CA PRO A 71 -9.90 -2.29 8.45
C PRO A 71 -11.38 -2.51 8.09
N ASP A 72 -12.24 -1.53 8.39
CA ASP A 72 -13.68 -1.59 8.08
C ASP A 72 -14.00 -1.24 6.61
N ILE A 73 -13.03 -0.68 5.87
CA ILE A 73 -13.19 -0.34 4.46
C ILE A 73 -12.47 -1.41 3.64
N GLN A 74 -13.25 -2.37 3.15
CA GLN A 74 -12.74 -3.58 2.51
C GLN A 74 -13.16 -3.68 1.04
N SER A 75 -12.36 -4.37 0.24
CA SER A 75 -12.68 -4.75 -1.13
C SER A 75 -12.23 -6.19 -1.36
N ILE A 76 -13.15 -7.05 -1.77
CA ILE A 76 -12.87 -8.45 -2.14
C ILE A 76 -12.86 -8.56 -3.65
N LYS A 77 -11.78 -9.10 -4.22
CA LYS A 77 -11.66 -9.39 -5.66
C LYS A 77 -10.94 -10.71 -5.87
N LYS A 78 -11.55 -11.63 -6.62
CA LYS A 78 -10.98 -12.96 -6.91
C LYS A 78 -10.51 -13.68 -5.64
N ASP A 79 -11.35 -13.68 -4.62
CA ASP A 79 -11.08 -14.27 -3.29
C ASP A 79 -9.94 -13.62 -2.49
N THR A 80 -9.32 -12.56 -3.00
CA THR A 80 -8.35 -11.75 -2.25
C THR A 80 -9.05 -10.60 -1.53
N LEU A 81 -8.91 -10.57 -0.20
CA LEU A 81 -9.31 -9.45 0.64
C LEU A 81 -8.26 -8.33 0.58
N SER A 82 -8.73 -7.10 0.42
CA SER A 82 -7.90 -5.90 0.57
C SER A 82 -8.59 -4.88 1.46
N ILE A 83 -7.81 -4.14 2.24
CA ILE A 83 -8.30 -3.06 3.10
C ILE A 83 -7.74 -1.72 2.63
N LYS A 84 -8.47 -0.64 2.92
CA LYS A 84 -8.04 0.71 2.55
C LYS A 84 -6.97 1.22 3.53
N ILE A 85 -5.97 1.88 2.99
CA ILE A 85 -5.03 2.73 3.73
C ILE A 85 -5.11 4.17 3.24
N SER A 86 -4.87 5.13 4.13
CA SER A 86 -4.84 6.55 3.78
C SER A 86 -3.70 7.27 4.47
N TRP A 87 -3.07 8.20 3.77
CA TRP A 87 -2.20 9.21 4.34
C TRP A 87 -2.77 10.58 4.00
N TYR A 88 -2.66 11.52 4.93
CA TYR A 88 -3.09 12.91 4.75
C TYR A 88 -1.94 13.83 5.14
N LYS A 89 -1.75 14.89 4.36
CA LYS A 89 -0.81 15.96 4.67
C LYS A 89 -1.35 16.77 5.83
N LEU A 90 -0.52 16.94 6.85
CA LEU A 90 -0.80 17.81 8.00
C LEU A 90 -0.70 19.29 7.61
#